data_AF-A0A9D1B404-F1
#
_entry.id   AF-A0A9D1B404-F1
#
_cell.length_a   1.000
_cell.length_b   1.000
_cell.length_c   1.000
_cell.angle_alpha   90.00
_cell.angle_beta   90.00
_cell.angle_gamma   90.00
#
_symmetry.space_group_name_H-M   'P 1'
#
loop_
_entity.id
_entity.type
_entity.pdbx_description
1 polymer ?
#
loop_
_entity_poly.entity_id
_entity_poly.type
_entity_poly.pdbx_seq_one_letter_code
_entity_poly.pdbx_strand_id
1 'polypeptide(L)'
;SAVALRASLKLPTGDSTLLHGSGGTDLALWLTGAYGGYGLGPSASVYGGFGVLLMNQGDVLPELQRSHILFASLGAGAWLLPRLSLKLQLDFNGAIYRDSELTQLGSDSLQLSMGGSLRLARHTRIELAVVEDVAVATAPDVVFHAAIIVQQ
;
A
#
# COMPACT_ATOMS: atom_id res chain seq x y z
N SER A 1 2.25 19.47 10.56
CA SER A 1 1.43 18.30 10.21
C SER A 1 0.54 18.66 9.04
N ALA A 2 0.24 17.70 8.18
CA ALA A 2 -0.71 17.86 7.08
C ALA A 2 -1.67 16.68 7.06
N VAL A 3 -2.94 16.95 6.76
CA VAL A 3 -3.99 15.94 6.59
C VAL A 3 -4.67 16.19 5.26
N ALA A 4 -4.95 15.13 4.51
CA ALA A 4 -5.65 15.20 3.23
C ALA A 4 -6.72 14.12 3.15
N LEU A 5 -7.91 14.52 2.67
CA LEU A 5 -8.96 13.61 2.21
C LEU A 5 -8.73 13.30 0.73
N ARG A 6 -8.86 12.03 0.36
CA ARG A 6 -8.60 11.53 -0.98
C ARG A 6 -9.74 10.62 -1.43
N ALA A 7 -9.95 10.60 -2.74
CA ALA A 7 -10.93 9.74 -3.40
C ALA A 7 -10.32 9.18 -4.70
N SER A 8 -10.74 7.97 -5.07
CA SER A 8 -10.36 7.33 -6.33
C SER A 8 -11.56 6.58 -6.89
N LEU A 9 -11.79 6.71 -8.20
CA LEU A 9 -12.83 6.00 -8.92
C LEU A 9 -12.16 5.08 -9.96
N LYS A 10 -12.42 3.78 -9.86
CA LYS A 10 -12.01 2.79 -10.86
C LYS A 10 -13.20 2.46 -11.75
N LEU A 11 -13.01 2.58 -13.06
CA LEU A 11 -14.01 2.26 -14.08
C LEU A 11 -13.72 0.90 -14.74
N PRO A 12 -14.75 0.17 -15.20
CA PRO A 12 -14.61 -1.18 -15.76
C PRO A 12 -14.12 -1.15 -17.21
N THR A 13 -12.87 -0.73 -17.40
CA THR A 13 -12.25 -0.59 -18.74
C THR A 13 -11.34 -1.76 -19.11
N GLY A 14 -11.01 -2.62 -18.15
CA GLY A 14 -10.25 -3.85 -18.36
C GLY A 14 -11.15 -5.03 -18.72
N ASP A 15 -10.58 -6.00 -19.44
CA ASP A 15 -11.27 -7.24 -19.80
C ASP A 15 -11.29 -8.22 -18.62
N SER A 16 -12.49 -8.52 -18.10
CA SER A 16 -12.68 -9.43 -16.98
C SER A 16 -12.48 -10.90 -17.35
N THR A 17 -12.70 -11.27 -18.61
CA THR A 17 -12.48 -12.65 -19.09
C THR A 17 -11.00 -13.03 -19.14
N LEU A 18 -10.13 -12.03 -19.26
CA LEU A 18 -8.67 -12.16 -19.22
C LEU A 18 -8.07 -11.79 -17.85
N LEU A 19 -8.90 -11.52 -16.84
CA LEU A 19 -8.49 -11.08 -15.50
C LEU A 19 -7.66 -9.78 -15.49
N HIS A 20 -7.82 -8.93 -16.51
CA HIS A 20 -7.18 -7.61 -16.57
C HIS A 20 -7.95 -6.55 -15.77
N GLY A 21 -9.11 -6.90 -15.22
CA GLY A 21 -9.93 -6.08 -14.34
C GLY A 21 -11.06 -6.90 -13.73
N SER A 22 -11.69 -6.39 -12.68
CA SER A 22 -12.83 -7.07 -12.05
C SER A 22 -14.15 -6.90 -12.79
N GLY A 23 -14.22 -6.08 -13.85
CA GLY A 23 -15.48 -5.74 -14.54
C GLY A 23 -16.40 -4.79 -13.75
N GLY A 24 -16.08 -4.48 -12.49
CA GLY A 24 -16.83 -3.59 -11.62
C GLY A 24 -16.30 -2.16 -11.57
N THR A 25 -17.20 -1.23 -11.20
CA THR A 25 -16.84 0.14 -10.79
C THR A 25 -16.60 0.16 -9.29
N ASP A 26 -15.44 0.69 -8.87
CA ASP A 26 -15.07 0.77 -7.45
C ASP A 26 -14.79 2.22 -7.04
N LEU A 27 -15.17 2.59 -5.82
CA LEU A 27 -14.91 3.90 -5.22
C LEU A 27 -14.09 3.72 -3.93
N ALA A 28 -12.92 4.34 -3.86
CA ALA A 28 -12.12 4.41 -2.65
C ALA A 28 -12.20 5.81 -2.03
N LEU A 29 -12.36 5.88 -0.70
CA LEU A 29 -12.31 7.12 0.08
C LEU A 29 -11.37 6.91 1.27
N TRP A 30 -10.42 7.82 1.47
CA TRP A 30 -9.45 7.67 2.57
C TRP A 30 -8.88 9.00 3.07
N LEU A 31 -8.45 8.97 4.33
CA LEU A 31 -7.73 10.05 4.98
C LEU A 31 -6.25 9.69 5.04
N THR A 32 -5.39 10.67 4.83
CA THR A 32 -3.93 10.55 5.00
C THR A 32 -3.42 11.66 5.89
N GLY A 33 -2.42 11.34 6.70
CA GLY A 33 -1.77 12.29 7.58
C GLY A 33 -0.26 12.05 7.63
N ALA A 34 0.49 13.12 7.85
CA ALA A 34 1.92 13.03 8.13
C ALA A 34 2.36 14.04 9.20
N TYR A 35 3.30 13.60 10.02
CA TYR A 35 3.94 14.39 11.06
C TYR A 35 5.45 14.17 11.01
N GLY A 36 6.24 15.24 11.07
CA GLY A 36 7.70 15.18 11.09
C GLY A 36 8.29 16.42 11.74
N GLY A 37 9.54 16.29 12.20
CA GLY A 37 10.25 17.34 12.93
C GLY A 37 9.85 17.50 14.40
N TYR A 38 10.55 18.40 15.10
CA TYR A 38 10.43 18.85 16.50
C TYR A 38 10.30 17.78 17.61
N GLY A 39 9.33 16.86 17.54
CA GLY A 39 9.12 15.77 18.51
C GLY A 39 9.76 14.41 18.14
N LEU A 40 10.10 14.20 16.86
CA LEU A 40 10.75 12.96 16.37
C LEU A 40 12.22 13.17 15.94
N GLY A 41 12.72 14.41 16.02
CA GLY A 41 13.98 14.85 15.41
C GLY A 41 13.78 15.44 14.00
N PRO A 42 14.69 16.32 13.53
CA PRO A 42 14.53 17.04 12.26
C PRO A 42 14.57 16.12 11.03
N SER A 43 15.11 14.92 11.19
CA SER A 43 15.33 13.96 10.12
C SER A 43 14.26 12.88 10.02
N ALA A 44 13.28 12.84 10.92
CA ALA A 44 12.31 11.76 11.04
C ALA A 44 10.87 12.22 10.81
N SER A 45 10.06 11.31 10.26
CA SER A 45 8.63 11.50 10.05
C SER A 45 7.86 10.20 10.22
N VAL A 46 6.63 10.33 10.69
CA VAL A 46 5.59 9.30 10.66
C VAL A 46 4.47 9.74 9.73
N TYR A 47 3.84 8.78 9.08
CA TYR A 47 2.73 9.01 8.18
C TYR A 47 1.81 7.80 8.21
N GLY A 48 0.58 8.00 7.74
CA GLY A 48 -0.36 6.91 7.63
C GLY A 48 -1.66 7.38 7.03
N GLY A 49 -2.58 6.43 6.91
CA GLY A 49 -3.91 6.68 6.41
C GLY A 49 -4.79 5.47 6.56
N PHE A 50 -6.09 5.69 6.45
CA PHE A 50 -7.08 4.63 6.47
C PHE A 50 -8.27 5.02 5.61
N GLY A 51 -8.95 4.01 5.08
CA GLY A 51 -10.04 4.23 4.16
C GLY A 51 -10.92 3.01 3.96
N VAL A 52 -11.89 3.21 3.09
CA VAL A 52 -12.83 2.19 2.64
C VAL A 52 -12.79 2.12 1.12
N LEU A 53 -12.82 0.91 0.60
CA LEU A 53 -13.07 0.62 -0.80
C LEU A 53 -14.49 0.08 -0.90
N LEU A 54 -15.33 0.76 -1.66
CA LEU A 54 -16.68 0.34 -2.02
C LEU A 54 -16.61 -0.28 -3.40
N MET A 55 -17.09 -1.51 -3.55
CA MET A 55 -17.01 -2.25 -4.81
C MET A 55 -18.42 -2.60 -5.26
N ASN A 56 -18.71 -2.35 -6.53
CA ASN A 56 -19.88 -2.94 -7.16
C ASN A 56 -19.59 -4.41 -7.49
N GLN A 57 -20.66 -5.19 -7.70
CA GLN A 57 -20.52 -6.56 -8.23
C GLN A 57 -19.76 -6.50 -9.56
N GLY A 58 -18.59 -7.13 -9.58
CA GLY A 58 -17.80 -7.36 -10.77
C GLY A 58 -18.12 -8.72 -11.40
N ASP A 59 -17.47 -9.03 -12.51
CA ASP A 59 -17.67 -10.30 -13.22
C ASP A 59 -16.82 -11.45 -12.65
N VAL A 60 -15.86 -11.14 -11.76
CA VAL A 60 -14.90 -12.10 -11.21
C VAL A 60 -15.33 -12.54 -9.81
N LEU A 61 -15.81 -13.78 -9.71
CA LEU A 61 -16.32 -14.39 -8.47
C LEU A 61 -17.38 -13.51 -7.76
N PRO A 62 -18.42 -13.05 -8.48
CA PRO A 62 -19.40 -12.08 -7.97
C PRO A 62 -20.09 -12.53 -6.68
N GLU A 63 -20.34 -13.83 -6.53
CA GLU A 63 -21.04 -14.38 -5.36
C GLU A 63 -20.21 -14.31 -4.08
N LEU A 64 -18.88 -14.33 -4.21
CA LEU A 64 -17.96 -14.29 -3.07
C LEU A 64 -17.49 -12.87 -2.77
N GLN A 65 -17.67 -11.92 -3.69
CA GLN A 65 -17.15 -10.56 -3.56
C GLN A 65 -17.83 -9.79 -2.40
N ARG A 66 -17.04 -9.15 -1.54
CA ARG A 66 -17.54 -8.20 -0.55
C ARG A 66 -17.98 -6.91 -1.22
N SER A 67 -18.98 -6.24 -0.67
CA SER A 67 -19.41 -4.92 -1.18
C SER A 67 -18.50 -3.78 -0.71
N HIS A 68 -17.73 -4.02 0.34
CA HIS A 68 -16.77 -3.07 0.87
C HIS A 68 -15.64 -3.78 1.62
N ILE A 69 -14.47 -3.16 1.63
CA ILE A 69 -13.34 -3.55 2.47
C ILE A 69 -12.70 -2.31 3.11
N LEU A 70 -12.03 -2.52 4.23
CA LEU A 70 -11.20 -1.50 4.85
C LEU A 70 -9.74 -1.69 4.45
N PHE A 71 -9.01 -0.58 4.37
CA PHE A 71 -7.57 -0.59 4.21
C PHE A 71 -6.92 0.48 5.09
N ALA A 72 -5.69 0.23 5.50
CA ALA A 72 -4.93 1.16 6.30
C ALA A 72 -3.43 1.04 6.01
N SER A 73 -2.71 2.13 6.25
CA SER A 73 -1.26 2.20 6.16
C SER A 73 -0.70 2.98 7.34
N LEU A 74 0.44 2.54 7.87
CA LEU A 74 1.20 3.25 8.88
C LEU A 74 2.68 3.12 8.55
N GLY A 75 3.39 4.23 8.48
CA GLY A 75 4.80 4.24 8.15
C GLY A 75 5.60 5.25 8.94
N ALA A 76 6.90 4.97 9.01
CA ALA A 76 7.90 5.84 9.58
C ALA A 76 9.12 5.88 8.67
N GLY A 77 9.83 7.00 8.67
CA GLY A 77 11.06 7.15 7.92
C GLY A 77 11.99 8.15 8.56
N ALA A 78 13.30 7.95 8.35
CA ALA A 78 14.32 8.85 8.85
C ALA A 78 15.52 8.94 7.90
N TRP A 79 16.10 10.13 7.79
CA TRP A 79 17.44 10.30 7.23
C TRP A 79 18.48 9.93 8.28
N LEU A 80 19.22 8.84 8.03
CA LEU A 80 20.31 8.39 8.91
C LEU A 80 21.63 9.08 8.57
N LEU A 81 21.83 9.38 7.28
CA LEU A 81 22.97 10.15 6.76
C LEU A 81 22.44 11.18 5.77
N PRO A 82 23.20 12.22 5.41
CA PRO A 82 22.75 13.21 4.43
C PRO A 82 22.28 12.59 3.10
N ARG A 83 22.82 11.42 2.73
CA ARG A 83 22.53 10.71 1.48
C ARG A 83 21.67 9.45 1.66
N LEU A 84 21.39 9.01 2.88
CA LEU A 84 20.71 7.74 3.17
C LEU A 84 19.47 7.98 4.05
N SER A 85 18.31 7.56 3.55
CA SER A 85 17.09 7.47 4.36
C SER A 85 16.62 6.03 4.46
N LEU A 86 16.11 5.62 5.61
CA LEU A 86 15.40 4.36 5.79
C LEU A 86 13.92 4.61 6.03
N LYS A 87 13.09 3.62 5.67
CA LYS A 87 11.64 3.63 5.83
C LYS A 87 11.13 2.26 6.23
N LEU A 88 10.11 2.26 7.07
CA LEU A 88 9.30 1.11 7.42
C LEU A 88 7.84 1.49 7.19
N GLN A 89 7.05 0.57 6.66
CA GLN A 89 5.62 0.77 6.42
C GLN A 89 4.87 -0.54 6.63
N LEU A 90 3.74 -0.47 7.31
CA LEU A 90 2.81 -1.55 7.53
C LEU A 90 1.51 -1.22 6.81
N ASP A 91 1.05 -2.13 5.96
CA ASP A 91 -0.17 -1.99 5.18
C ASP A 91 -1.14 -3.11 5.51
N PHE A 92 -2.36 -2.73 5.84
CA PHE A 92 -3.47 -3.65 6.06
C PHE A 92 -4.47 -3.53 4.91
N ASN A 93 -4.89 -4.66 4.35
CA ASN A 93 -6.00 -4.71 3.40
C ASN A 93 -6.97 -5.82 3.78
N GLY A 94 -8.24 -5.47 3.93
CA GLY A 94 -9.29 -6.44 4.20
C GLY A 94 -9.53 -7.37 3.00
N ALA A 95 -9.94 -8.60 3.27
CA ALA A 95 -10.20 -9.60 2.24
C ALA A 95 -11.29 -9.14 1.27
N ILE A 96 -11.04 -9.24 -0.04
CA ILE A 96 -11.98 -8.88 -1.10
C ILE A 96 -13.08 -9.94 -1.24
N TYR A 97 -12.75 -11.21 -1.02
CA TYR A 97 -13.68 -12.33 -1.15
C TYR A 97 -14.04 -12.92 0.22
N ARG A 98 -15.27 -13.42 0.36
CA ARG A 98 -15.74 -14.16 1.53
C ARG A 98 -15.57 -15.65 1.27
N ASP A 99 -15.38 -16.41 2.35
CA ASP A 99 -15.53 -17.87 2.36
C ASP A 99 -14.73 -18.60 1.27
N SER A 100 -13.58 -18.03 0.88
CA SER A 100 -12.66 -18.66 -0.06
C SER A 100 -11.83 -19.71 0.65
N GLU A 101 -11.79 -20.92 0.10
CA GLU A 101 -10.91 -22.00 0.56
C GLU A 101 -9.42 -21.65 0.38
N LEU A 102 -9.09 -20.69 -0.49
CA LEU A 102 -7.77 -20.09 -0.60
C LEU A 102 -7.63 -18.96 0.43
N THR A 103 -6.79 -19.18 1.44
CA THR A 103 -6.48 -18.21 2.51
C THR A 103 -6.05 -16.86 1.92
N GLN A 104 -5.32 -16.85 0.81
CA GLN A 104 -4.85 -15.64 0.11
C GLN A 104 -5.99 -14.75 -0.43
N LEU A 105 -7.18 -15.31 -0.67
CA LEU A 105 -8.32 -14.57 -1.22
C LEU A 105 -9.38 -14.25 -0.16
N GLY A 106 -9.47 -15.07 0.89
CA GLY A 106 -10.49 -14.98 1.95
C GLY A 106 -10.05 -14.31 3.24
N SER A 107 -8.74 -14.05 3.42
CA SER A 107 -8.18 -13.50 4.66
C SER A 107 -7.71 -12.07 4.50
N ASP A 108 -7.79 -11.31 5.58
CA ASP A 108 -7.18 -10.00 5.63
C ASP A 108 -5.65 -10.14 5.52
N SER A 109 -5.01 -9.18 4.87
CA SER A 109 -3.56 -9.18 4.63
C SER A 109 -2.89 -8.09 5.46
N LEU A 110 -1.67 -8.40 5.93
CA LEU A 110 -0.83 -7.45 6.64
C LEU A 110 0.58 -7.50 6.07
N GLN A 111 0.96 -6.48 5.34
CA GLN A 111 2.25 -6.42 4.64
C GLN A 111 3.20 -5.47 5.35
N LEU A 112 4.42 -5.91 5.59
CA LEU A 112 5.52 -5.08 6.09
C LEU A 112 6.47 -4.76 4.95
N SER A 113 6.61 -3.48 4.65
CA SER A 113 7.59 -2.94 3.73
C SER A 113 8.76 -2.33 4.49
N MET A 114 9.98 -2.73 4.13
CA MET A 114 11.22 -2.23 4.70
C MET A 114 12.15 -1.78 3.58
N GLY A 115 12.66 -0.56 3.63
CA GLY A 115 13.48 -0.07 2.54
C GLY A 115 14.22 1.21 2.84
N GLY A 116 14.89 1.72 1.81
CA GLY A 116 15.65 2.95 1.91
C GLY A 116 15.88 3.63 0.58
N SER A 117 16.36 4.86 0.67
CA SER A 117 16.77 5.67 -0.48
C SER A 117 18.20 6.12 -0.31
N LEU A 118 19.00 5.95 -1.36
CA LEU A 118 20.38 6.44 -1.45
C LEU A 118 20.46 7.52 -2.53
N ARG A 119 20.85 8.74 -2.14
CA ARG A 119 21.10 9.85 -3.07
C ARG A 119 22.45 9.68 -3.76
N LEU A 120 22.44 9.38 -5.06
CA LEU A 120 23.63 9.22 -5.89
C LEU A 120 24.20 10.58 -6.33
N ALA A 121 23.32 11.48 -6.79
CA ALA A 121 23.66 12.83 -7.24
C ALA A 121 22.61 13.81 -6.72
N ARG A 122 22.77 15.12 -6.97
CA ARG A 122 21.78 16.14 -6.51
C ARG A 122 20.34 15.81 -6.93
N HIS A 123 20.18 15.24 -8.12
CA HIS A 123 18.89 14.98 -8.76
C HIS A 123 18.57 13.49 -8.92
N THR A 124 19.40 12.59 -8.40
CA THR A 124 19.26 11.15 -8.66
C THR A 124 19.35 10.37 -7.36
N ARG A 125 18.37 9.49 -7.13
CA ARG A 125 18.35 8.57 -6.00
C ARG A 125 17.93 7.17 -6.45
N ILE A 126 18.50 6.17 -5.77
CA ILE A 126 18.04 4.78 -5.85
C ILE A 126 17.14 4.54 -4.65
N GLU A 127 16.03 3.84 -4.85
CA GLU A 127 15.20 3.29 -3.78
C GLU A 127 15.19 1.77 -3.88
N LEU A 128 15.42 1.11 -2.74
CA LEU A 128 15.34 -0.34 -2.59
C LEU A 128 14.38 -0.64 -1.45
N ALA A 129 13.50 -1.62 -1.63
CA ALA A 129 12.63 -2.10 -0.57
C ALA A 129 12.38 -3.61 -0.70
N VAL A 130 12.08 -4.22 0.44
CA VAL A 130 11.63 -5.59 0.61
C VAL A 130 10.24 -5.52 1.24
N VAL A 131 9.28 -6.27 0.70
CA VAL A 131 7.93 -6.37 1.23
C VAL A 131 7.64 -7.83 1.55
N GLU A 132 7.11 -8.09 2.74
CA GLU A 132 6.78 -9.42 3.24
C GLU A 132 5.35 -9.42 3.81
N ASP A 133 4.62 -10.51 3.60
CA ASP A 133 3.34 -10.76 4.29
C ASP A 133 3.61 -11.29 5.71
N VAL A 134 3.16 -10.56 6.72
CA VAL A 134 3.36 -10.85 8.14
C VAL A 134 2.14 -11.54 8.76
N ALA A 135 1.00 -11.59 8.05
CA ALA A 135 -0.25 -12.12 8.60
C ALA A 135 -0.30 -13.67 8.66
N VAL A 136 0.61 -14.40 8.00
CA VAL A 136 0.44 -15.84 7.77
C VAL A 136 1.66 -16.68 8.17
N ALA A 137 1.42 -17.74 8.94
CA ALA A 137 2.41 -18.77 9.30
C ALA A 137 2.66 -19.78 8.16
N THR A 138 2.88 -19.29 6.94
CA THR A 138 3.25 -20.08 5.75
C THR A 138 4.46 -19.44 5.06
N ALA A 139 5.10 -20.16 4.13
CA ALA A 139 6.37 -19.76 3.51
C ALA A 139 6.37 -18.26 3.10
N PRO A 140 7.40 -17.48 3.48
CA PRO A 140 7.40 -16.03 3.27
C PRO A 140 7.42 -15.71 1.78
N ASP A 141 6.36 -15.05 1.31
CA ASP A 141 6.32 -14.42 -0.01
C ASP A 141 6.99 -13.04 0.10
N VAL A 142 8.18 -12.93 -0.50
CA VAL A 142 9.00 -11.71 -0.45
C VAL A 142 8.99 -11.02 -1.81
N VAL A 143 8.63 -9.73 -1.83
CA VAL A 143 8.70 -8.89 -3.02
C VAL A 143 9.86 -7.91 -2.88
N PHE A 144 10.71 -7.86 -3.91
CA PHE A 144 11.81 -6.89 -4.00
C PHE A 144 11.41 -5.75 -4.94
N HIS A 145 11.55 -4.52 -4.46
CA HIS A 145 11.34 -3.31 -5.23
C HIS A 145 12.66 -2.56 -5.42
N ALA A 146 12.95 -2.16 -6.66
CA ALA A 146 14.09 -1.32 -7.01
C ALA A 146 13.66 -0.24 -7.99
N ALA A 147 13.96 1.02 -7.67
CA ALA A 147 13.64 2.17 -8.52
C ALA A 147 14.80 3.17 -8.59
N ILE A 148 14.92 3.82 -9.75
CA ILE A 148 15.77 4.99 -9.95
C ILE A 148 14.86 6.19 -10.14
N ILE A 149 15.03 7.21 -9.30
CA ILE A 149 14.21 8.42 -9.34
C ILE A 149 15.12 9.59 -9.73
N VAL A 150 14.73 10.27 -10.81
CA VAL A 150 15.38 11.49 -11.30
C VAL A 150 14.44 12.67 -11.06
N GLN A 151 14.84 13.62 -10.21
CA GLN A 151 14.07 14.82 -9.92
C GLN A 151 14.53 15.96 -10.83
N GLN A 152 13.59 16.57 -11.55
CA GLN A 152 13.84 17.78 -12.35
C GLN A 152 14.12 18.99 -11.46
#